data_AF-A0A9D2I8I2-F1
#
_entry.id   AF-A0A9D2I8I2-F1
#
_cell.length_a   1.000
_cell.length_b   1.000
_cell.length_c   1.000
_cell.angle_alpha   90.00
_cell.angle_beta   90.00
_cell.angle_gamma   90.00
#
_symmetry.space_group_name_H-M   'P 1'
#
loop_
_entity.id
_entity.type
_entity.pdbx_description
1 polymer ?
#
loop_
_entity_poly.entity_id
_entity_poly.type
_entity_poly.pdbx_seq_one_letter_code
_entity_poly.pdbx_strand_id
1 'polypeptide(L)'
;MRARKEMAGRKRNRTMCVLLSVLMLLLPACHGAEEGSGQSGKAEVEATIYADFSGGSETAQEDGLIRSMTMTVTEVTGQTLAECLSQWTGLDFTLNSAVVDGTTVHADWSLDSTLIAGLDDREQKEDFFFFDEESLRWFMLDSLWRTLTENLDVTEVYYTMDGGAELKMTGLNPVDTFPADEPYLGSAFYFNQ
;
A
#
# COMPACT_ATOMS: atom_id res chain seq x y z
N MET A 1 45.77 7.45 -41.75
CA MET A 1 45.94 6.51 -40.61
C MET A 1 44.66 6.58 -39.78
N ARG A 2 44.00 5.51 -39.34
CA ARG A 2 44.15 4.07 -39.57
C ARG A 2 42.82 3.44 -39.10
N ALA A 3 42.17 2.75 -40.04
CA ALA A 3 41.40 1.51 -39.89
C ALA A 3 40.36 1.31 -38.76
N ARG A 4 39.12 1.09 -39.20
CA ARG A 4 38.12 0.17 -38.61
C ARG A 4 38.75 -1.15 -38.17
N LYS A 5 38.22 -1.74 -37.09
CA LYS A 5 38.34 -3.18 -36.83
C LYS A 5 37.01 -3.72 -36.30
N GLU A 6 36.30 -4.43 -37.17
CA GLU A 6 35.35 -5.48 -36.78
C GLU A 6 36.10 -6.64 -36.10
N MET A 7 35.41 -7.37 -35.22
CA MET A 7 35.37 -8.84 -35.09
C MET A 7 34.50 -9.14 -33.86
N ALA A 8 33.30 -9.72 -33.95
CA ALA A 8 32.90 -11.04 -34.46
C ALA A 8 33.47 -12.23 -33.66
N GLY A 9 32.56 -13.02 -33.05
CA GLY A 9 32.80 -14.35 -32.47
C GLY A 9 31.70 -14.68 -31.44
N ARG A 10 30.52 -15.20 -31.80
CA ARG A 10 30.12 -16.54 -32.32
C ARG A 10 30.15 -17.69 -31.27
N LYS A 11 28.93 -18.11 -30.90
CA LYS A 11 28.36 -19.46 -30.65
C LYS A 11 29.13 -20.53 -29.85
N ARG A 12 28.41 -21.14 -28.89
CA ARG A 12 28.21 -22.62 -28.74
C ARG A 12 27.05 -22.88 -27.76
N ASN A 13 25.91 -23.39 -28.23
CA ASN A 13 25.51 -24.82 -28.31
C ASN A 13 24.75 -25.25 -27.04
N ARG A 14 23.43 -25.49 -27.12
CA ARG A 14 22.70 -26.66 -27.69
C ARG A 14 22.59 -27.84 -26.71
N THR A 15 21.40 -27.95 -26.14
CA THR A 15 20.71 -29.20 -25.75
C THR A 15 19.23 -28.82 -25.91
N MET A 16 18.49 -29.09 -26.99
CA MET A 16 18.21 -30.32 -27.72
C MET A 16 17.88 -31.50 -26.79
N CYS A 17 16.66 -31.48 -26.26
CA CYS A 17 15.91 -32.71 -26.00
C CYS A 17 14.78 -32.81 -27.03
N VAL A 18 14.71 -33.99 -27.60
CA VAL A 18 13.97 -34.40 -28.79
C VAL A 18 12.56 -34.83 -28.39
N LEU A 19 11.59 -34.37 -29.20
CA LEU A 19 10.31 -34.99 -29.60
C LEU A 19 9.77 -36.18 -28.78
N LEU A 20 8.49 -36.11 -28.42
CA LEU A 20 7.55 -37.17 -28.83
C LEU A 20 6.09 -36.70 -28.75
N SER A 21 5.46 -36.60 -29.91
CA SER A 21 4.02 -36.45 -30.09
C SER A 21 3.35 -37.79 -29.82
N VAL A 22 2.37 -37.85 -28.91
CA VAL A 22 1.38 -38.92 -28.89
C VAL A 22 0.00 -38.28 -28.74
N LEU A 23 -0.70 -38.23 -29.87
CA LEU A 23 -2.14 -38.06 -29.98
C LEU A 23 -2.79 -39.39 -29.56
N MET A 24 -3.57 -39.39 -28.48
CA MET A 24 -4.45 -40.51 -28.11
C MET A 24 -5.86 -39.99 -27.87
N LEU A 25 -6.78 -40.65 -28.56
CA LEU A 25 -8.22 -40.43 -28.63
C LEU A 25 -8.95 -40.90 -27.36
N LEU A 26 -10.00 -40.15 -27.01
CA LEU A 26 -11.31 -40.58 -26.48
C LEU A 26 -11.40 -41.30 -25.09
N LEU A 27 -12.12 -40.61 -24.18
CA LEU A 27 -13.03 -40.98 -23.04
C LEU A 27 -13.36 -42.48 -22.80
N PRO A 28 -14.07 -42.83 -21.69
CA PRO A 28 -13.99 -42.46 -20.26
C PRO A 28 -13.96 -43.71 -19.33
N ALA A 29 -13.50 -43.62 -18.08
CA ALA A 29 -14.00 -44.42 -16.94
C ALA A 29 -13.19 -44.21 -15.65
N CYS A 30 -13.90 -43.79 -14.60
CA CYS A 30 -13.89 -44.31 -13.22
C CYS A 30 -12.58 -44.73 -12.51
N HIS A 31 -12.51 -44.24 -11.27
CA HIS A 31 -11.98 -44.88 -10.06
C HIS A 31 -10.47 -44.82 -9.82
N GLY A 32 -10.11 -44.08 -8.76
CA GLY A 32 -8.86 -44.24 -8.02
C GLY A 32 -8.28 -42.90 -7.60
N ALA A 33 -8.59 -42.46 -6.39
CA ALA A 33 -8.06 -41.24 -5.81
C ALA A 33 -6.54 -41.34 -5.57
N GLU A 34 -5.78 -40.55 -6.34
CA GLU A 34 -4.51 -39.95 -5.92
C GLU A 34 -4.64 -38.45 -6.18
N GLU A 35 -4.54 -37.65 -5.12
CA GLU A 35 -4.28 -36.20 -5.15
C GLU A 35 -4.09 -35.83 -3.68
N GLY A 36 -3.05 -35.15 -3.23
CA GLY A 36 -2.00 -34.38 -3.87
C GLY A 36 -1.42 -33.57 -2.72
N SER A 37 -0.12 -33.29 -2.74
CA SER A 37 0.49 -32.35 -1.80
C SER A 37 -0.12 -30.97 -2.05
N GLY A 38 -1.20 -30.66 -1.31
CA GLY A 38 -1.88 -29.39 -1.37
C GLY A 38 -0.99 -28.32 -0.76
N GLN A 39 -0.19 -27.68 -1.61
CA GLN A 39 0.37 -26.39 -1.28
C GLN A 39 -0.80 -25.40 -1.34
N SER A 40 -1.46 -25.22 -0.19
CA SER A 40 -2.49 -24.21 0.00
C SER A 40 -1.81 -22.85 0.01
N GLY A 41 -1.50 -22.33 -1.18
CA GLY A 41 -1.23 -20.91 -1.35
C GLY A 41 -2.55 -20.17 -1.16
N LYS A 42 -2.62 -19.23 -0.22
CA LYS A 42 -3.72 -18.25 -0.20
C LYS A 42 -3.75 -17.60 -1.58
N ALA A 43 -4.94 -17.49 -2.17
CA ALA A 43 -5.10 -16.80 -3.44
C ALA A 43 -4.65 -15.35 -3.24
N GLU A 44 -3.76 -14.90 -4.12
CA GLU A 44 -3.31 -13.52 -4.19
C GLU A 44 -4.45 -12.63 -4.70
N VAL A 45 -4.64 -11.49 -4.04
CA VAL A 45 -5.68 -10.49 -4.34
C VAL A 45 -5.00 -9.15 -4.60
N GLU A 46 -5.57 -8.34 -5.48
CA GLU A 46 -5.09 -7.00 -5.76
C GLU A 46 -5.65 -6.00 -4.74
N ALA A 47 -4.78 -5.13 -4.24
CA ALA A 47 -5.11 -3.96 -3.43
C ALA A 47 -4.63 -2.70 -4.15
N THR A 48 -5.43 -1.63 -4.10
CA THR A 48 -5.05 -0.34 -4.69
C THR A 48 -4.55 0.59 -3.60
N ILE A 49 -3.30 1.00 -3.67
CA ILE A 49 -2.65 1.84 -2.67
C ILE A 49 -2.63 3.27 -3.17
N TYR A 50 -2.95 4.23 -2.30
CA TYR A 50 -3.07 5.65 -2.65
C TYR A 50 -2.02 6.49 -1.92
N ALA A 51 -1.32 7.31 -2.68
CA ALA A 51 -0.47 8.38 -2.16
C ALA A 51 -1.18 9.70 -2.42
N ASP A 52 -1.78 10.26 -1.37
CA ASP A 52 -2.65 11.42 -1.43
C ASP A 52 -1.91 12.69 -0.97
N PHE A 53 -1.52 13.54 -1.93
CA PHE A 53 -0.87 14.83 -1.68
C PHE A 53 -1.88 15.99 -1.67
N SER A 54 -3.16 15.74 -1.40
CA SER A 54 -4.20 16.78 -1.39
C SER A 54 -3.90 17.89 -0.40
N GLY A 55 -3.49 17.56 0.83
CA GLY A 55 -3.00 18.53 1.82
C GLY A 55 -3.93 19.73 2.02
N GLY A 56 -5.23 19.49 2.08
CA GLY A 56 -6.26 20.54 2.21
C GLY A 56 -6.96 20.94 0.91
N SER A 57 -6.50 20.47 -0.26
CA SER A 57 -7.11 20.82 -1.55
C SER A 57 -8.34 19.98 -1.87
N GLU A 58 -9.49 20.64 -2.14
CA GLU A 58 -10.70 20.00 -2.65
C GLU A 58 -10.57 19.55 -4.12
N THR A 59 -9.65 20.14 -4.89
CA THR A 59 -9.44 19.84 -6.31
C THR A 59 -8.28 18.86 -6.55
N ALA A 60 -7.74 18.25 -5.50
CA ALA A 60 -6.55 17.41 -5.55
C ALA A 60 -6.60 16.29 -6.60
N GLN A 61 -7.76 15.69 -6.83
CA GLN A 61 -7.94 14.65 -7.85
C GLN A 61 -7.81 15.21 -9.27
N GLU A 62 -8.35 16.40 -9.52
CA GLU A 62 -8.31 17.10 -10.81
C GLU A 62 -6.90 17.61 -11.10
N ASP A 63 -6.20 18.04 -10.03
CA ASP A 63 -4.83 18.55 -10.08
C ASP A 63 -3.77 17.43 -10.16
N GLY A 64 -4.19 16.15 -10.10
CA GLY A 64 -3.30 15.00 -10.19
C GLY A 64 -2.41 14.82 -8.95
N LEU A 65 -2.82 15.34 -7.79
CA LEU A 65 -2.11 15.22 -6.52
C LEU A 65 -2.34 13.86 -5.85
N ILE A 66 -3.30 13.07 -6.33
CA ILE A 66 -3.55 11.72 -5.84
C ILE A 66 -2.97 10.74 -6.83
N ARG A 67 -1.98 9.97 -6.38
CA ARG A 67 -1.38 8.87 -7.15
C ARG A 67 -1.87 7.55 -6.60
N SER A 68 -1.96 6.54 -7.45
CA SER A 68 -2.25 5.18 -7.01
C SER A 68 -1.38 4.14 -7.70
N MET A 69 -1.24 2.99 -7.06
CA MET A 69 -0.65 1.79 -7.65
C MET A 69 -1.37 0.54 -7.15
N THR A 70 -1.32 -0.53 -7.94
CA THR A 70 -1.84 -1.83 -7.53
C THR A 70 -0.71 -2.67 -6.94
N MET A 71 -0.98 -3.30 -5.80
CA MET A 71 -0.10 -4.26 -5.15
C MET A 71 -0.84 -5.58 -4.93
N THR A 72 -0.11 -6.69 -5.02
CA THR A 72 -0.67 -8.02 -4.79
C THR A 72 -0.42 -8.43 -3.35
N VAL A 73 -1.47 -8.84 -2.65
CA VAL A 73 -1.44 -9.25 -1.25
C VAL A 73 -2.16 -10.57 -1.04
N THR A 74 -1.84 -11.28 0.05
CA THR A 74 -2.53 -12.54 0.38
C THR A 74 -3.87 -12.32 1.08
N GLU A 75 -4.05 -11.16 1.71
CA GLU A 75 -5.26 -10.77 2.43
C GLU A 75 -5.31 -9.24 2.55
N VAL A 76 -6.47 -8.66 2.21
CA VAL A 76 -6.71 -7.22 2.30
C VAL A 76 -7.17 -6.90 3.71
N THR A 77 -6.25 -6.43 4.55
CA THR A 77 -6.52 -5.97 5.92
C THR A 77 -5.94 -4.57 6.11
N GLY A 78 -6.39 -3.84 7.14
CA GLY A 78 -5.83 -2.52 7.42
C GLY A 78 -4.32 -2.55 7.69
N GLN A 79 -3.82 -3.60 8.34
CA GLN A 79 -2.38 -3.81 8.56
C GLN A 79 -1.65 -4.03 7.24
N THR A 80 -2.14 -4.94 6.39
CA THR A 80 -1.50 -5.21 5.09
C THR A 80 -1.46 -3.95 4.21
N LEU A 81 -2.53 -3.16 4.21
CA LEU A 81 -2.62 -1.92 3.44
C LEU A 81 -1.63 -0.86 3.93
N ALA A 82 -1.48 -0.72 5.25
CA ALA A 82 -0.48 0.16 5.86
C ALA A 82 0.95 -0.31 5.57
N GLU A 83 1.21 -1.62 5.57
CA GLU A 83 2.50 -2.18 5.14
C GLU A 83 2.79 -1.89 3.67
N CYS A 84 1.79 -2.01 2.78
CA CYS A 84 1.93 -1.66 1.37
C CYS A 84 2.25 -0.16 1.16
N LEU A 85 1.58 0.73 1.89
CA LEU A 85 1.91 2.16 1.92
C LEU A 85 3.36 2.38 2.37
N SER A 86 3.80 1.67 3.40
CA SER A 86 5.17 1.78 3.90
C SER A 86 6.19 1.35 2.86
N GLN A 87 5.95 0.22 2.20
CA GLN A 87 6.81 -0.30 1.13
C GLN A 87 6.92 0.68 -0.04
N TRP A 88 5.79 1.25 -0.47
CA TRP A 88 5.77 2.18 -1.59
C TRP A 88 6.45 3.50 -1.25
N THR A 89 6.03 4.15 -0.17
CA THR A 89 6.44 5.52 0.19
C THR A 89 7.81 5.58 0.85
N GLY A 90 8.21 4.53 1.57
CA GLY A 90 9.37 4.57 2.47
C GLY A 90 9.11 5.26 3.81
N LEU A 91 7.88 5.68 4.10
CA LEU A 91 7.47 6.18 5.41
C LEU A 91 6.89 5.02 6.24
N ASP A 92 7.05 5.05 7.56
CA ASP A 92 6.53 3.97 8.41
C ASP A 92 5.05 4.21 8.75
N PHE A 93 4.16 3.59 7.97
CA PHE A 93 2.73 3.49 8.29
C PHE A 93 2.49 2.35 9.30
N THR A 94 3.11 2.44 10.46
CA THR A 94 2.98 1.40 11.50
C THR A 94 1.74 1.63 12.35
N LEU A 95 0.87 0.62 12.41
CA LEU A 95 -0.34 0.61 13.22
C LEU A 95 -0.21 -0.44 14.32
N ASN A 96 -0.64 -0.12 15.54
CA ASN A 96 -0.83 -1.11 16.61
C ASN A 96 -2.03 -2.00 16.30
N SER A 97 -3.07 -1.42 15.70
CA SER A 97 -4.25 -2.16 15.24
C SER A 97 -4.98 -1.40 14.13
N ALA A 98 -5.72 -2.15 13.30
CA ALA A 98 -6.66 -1.66 12.31
C ALA A 98 -7.82 -2.65 12.26
N VAL A 99 -8.89 -2.36 13.01
CA VAL A 99 -10.01 -3.27 13.21
C VAL A 99 -11.22 -2.79 12.41
N VAL A 100 -11.75 -3.66 11.55
CA VAL A 100 -13.00 -3.41 10.83
C VAL A 100 -14.18 -3.79 11.72
N ASP A 101 -15.14 -2.87 11.91
CA ASP A 101 -16.43 -3.13 12.53
C ASP A 101 -17.55 -2.55 11.65
N GLY A 102 -18.30 -3.44 10.99
CA GLY A 102 -19.29 -3.05 9.99
C GLY A 102 -18.67 -2.23 8.86
N THR A 103 -19.12 -0.99 8.70
CA THR A 103 -18.65 -0.03 7.68
C THR A 103 -17.59 0.94 8.22
N THR A 104 -16.98 0.63 9.37
CA THR A 104 -16.00 1.48 10.05
C THR A 104 -14.67 0.75 10.20
N VAL A 105 -13.57 1.51 10.20
CA VAL A 105 -12.25 1.04 10.63
C VAL A 105 -11.75 1.87 11.79
N HIS A 106 -11.33 1.22 12.87
CA HIS A 106 -10.57 1.83 13.96
C HIS A 106 -9.09 1.53 13.76
N ALA A 107 -8.32 2.56 13.38
CA ALA A 107 -6.88 2.47 13.15
C ALA A 107 -6.12 3.17 14.27
N ASP A 108 -5.35 2.40 15.05
CA ASP A 108 -4.50 2.90 16.13
C ASP A 108 -3.05 3.01 15.63
N TRP A 109 -2.55 4.22 15.52
CA TRP A 109 -1.19 4.50 15.07
C TRP A 109 -0.17 4.14 16.16
N SER A 110 0.91 3.47 15.76
CA SER A 110 2.05 3.24 16.64
C SER A 110 2.79 4.55 16.89
N LEU A 111 3.28 4.75 18.12
CA LEU A 111 4.15 5.88 18.48
C LEU A 111 5.45 5.90 17.66
N ASP A 112 5.87 4.75 17.15
CA ASP A 112 7.08 4.61 16.32
C ASP A 112 6.81 4.89 14.82
N SER A 113 5.55 5.14 14.43
CA SER A 113 5.21 5.52 13.05
C SER A 113 5.84 6.86 12.67
N THR A 114 6.16 7.05 11.39
CA THR A 114 6.69 8.34 10.90
C THR A 114 5.71 9.49 11.13
N LEU A 115 4.40 9.19 11.20
CA LEU A 115 3.37 10.17 11.52
C LEU A 115 3.63 10.84 12.89
N ILE A 116 3.95 10.03 13.90
CA ILE A 116 4.09 10.47 15.30
C ILE A 116 5.55 10.78 15.64
N ALA A 117 6.48 9.89 15.30
CA ALA A 117 7.91 10.05 15.59
C ALA A 117 8.63 11.03 14.66
N GLY A 118 8.03 11.38 13.52
CA GLY A 118 8.66 12.15 12.46
C GLY A 118 9.69 11.34 11.66
N LEU A 119 10.43 12.04 10.80
CA LEU A 119 11.46 11.44 9.93
C LEU A 119 12.81 11.19 10.61
N ASP A 120 13.07 11.87 11.73
CA ASP A 120 14.40 11.94 12.34
C ASP A 120 15.50 12.25 11.29
N ASP A 121 16.57 11.46 11.22
CA ASP A 121 17.68 11.59 10.27
C ASP A 121 17.58 10.66 9.04
N ARG A 122 16.39 10.08 8.80
CA ARG A 122 16.18 9.06 7.76
C ARG A 122 16.21 9.67 6.35
N GLU A 123 16.74 8.90 5.40
CA GLU A 123 16.72 9.24 3.98
C GLU A 123 15.32 9.02 3.40
N GLN A 124 14.76 10.04 2.75
CA GLN A 124 13.46 9.98 2.07
C GLN A 124 13.62 9.50 0.62
N LYS A 125 12.62 8.80 0.11
CA LYS A 125 12.56 8.47 -1.32
C LYS A 125 12.29 9.73 -2.15
N GLU A 126 12.90 9.82 -3.33
CA GLU A 126 12.80 10.98 -4.22
C GLU A 126 11.34 11.36 -4.54
N ASP A 127 10.48 10.37 -4.81
CA ASP A 127 9.07 10.57 -5.13
C ASP A 127 8.19 10.93 -3.91
N PHE A 128 8.73 10.86 -2.70
CA PHE A 128 8.03 11.05 -1.42
C PHE A 128 8.83 11.94 -0.47
N PHE A 129 9.43 12.99 -1.03
CA PHE A 129 10.23 13.94 -0.27
C PHE A 129 9.36 15.08 0.29
N PHE A 130 9.40 15.27 1.61
CA PHE A 130 8.68 16.32 2.32
C PHE A 130 9.66 17.34 2.91
N PHE A 131 9.31 18.62 2.80
CA PHE A 131 10.10 19.75 3.33
C PHE A 131 9.71 20.14 4.76
N ASP A 132 8.52 19.75 5.19
CA ASP A 132 7.95 20.08 6.49
C ASP A 132 7.11 18.93 7.04
N GLU A 133 7.01 18.87 8.37
CA GLU A 133 6.28 17.82 9.08
C GLU A 133 4.77 17.91 8.88
N GLU A 134 4.22 19.11 8.66
CA GLU A 134 2.78 19.32 8.48
C GLU A 134 2.29 18.64 7.19
N SER A 135 2.94 18.91 6.07
CA SER A 135 2.64 18.29 4.78
C SER A 135 2.84 16.77 4.82
N LEU A 136 3.88 16.29 5.52
CA LEU A 136 4.10 14.86 5.74
C LEU A 136 2.96 14.22 6.54
N ARG A 137 2.54 14.85 7.64
CA ARG A 137 1.48 14.32 8.49
C ARG A 137 0.14 14.25 7.75
N TRP A 138 -0.22 15.32 7.03
CA TRP A 138 -1.42 15.32 6.20
C TRP A 138 -1.38 14.25 5.12
N PHE A 139 -0.25 14.13 4.43
CA PHE A 139 -0.05 13.07 3.44
C PHE A 139 -0.27 11.68 4.04
N MET A 140 0.30 11.39 5.21
CA MET A 140 0.17 10.08 5.85
C MET A 140 -1.27 9.78 6.29
N LEU A 141 -1.98 10.76 6.83
CA LEU A 141 -3.39 10.59 7.22
C LEU A 141 -4.28 10.36 5.99
N ASP A 142 -4.18 11.21 4.97
CA ASP A 142 -5.03 11.11 3.78
C ASP A 142 -4.74 9.85 2.96
N SER A 143 -3.47 9.48 2.83
CA SER A 143 -3.05 8.27 2.10
C SER A 143 -3.59 7.00 2.76
N LEU A 144 -3.50 6.90 4.09
CA LEU A 144 -4.06 5.75 4.80
C LEU A 144 -5.58 5.77 4.72
N TRP A 145 -6.22 6.92 4.95
CA TRP A 145 -7.68 7.04 4.93
C TRP A 145 -8.25 6.56 3.60
N ARG A 146 -7.75 7.11 2.49
CA ARG A 146 -8.19 6.73 1.14
C ARG A 146 -7.89 5.28 0.83
N THR A 147 -6.71 4.79 1.22
CA THR A 147 -6.36 3.38 1.00
C THR A 147 -7.29 2.44 1.76
N LEU A 148 -7.69 2.76 2.99
CA LEU A 148 -8.61 1.93 3.76
C LEU A 148 -10.02 1.94 3.16
N THR A 149 -10.57 3.11 2.87
CA THR A 149 -11.95 3.25 2.35
C THR A 149 -12.14 2.61 0.99
N GLU A 150 -11.16 2.73 0.08
CA GLU A 150 -11.23 2.18 -1.27
C GLU A 150 -11.01 0.64 -1.32
N ASN A 151 -10.47 0.02 -0.26
CA ASN A 151 -10.13 -1.41 -0.26
C ASN A 151 -10.95 -2.26 0.72
N LEU A 152 -11.52 -1.68 1.78
CA LEU A 152 -12.17 -2.44 2.87
C LEU A 152 -13.70 -2.33 2.90
N ASP A 153 -14.34 -1.74 1.89
CA ASP A 153 -15.79 -1.50 1.85
C ASP A 153 -16.29 -0.75 3.11
N VAL A 154 -15.48 0.21 3.56
CA VAL A 154 -15.75 1.04 4.74
C VAL A 154 -15.93 2.50 4.35
N THR A 155 -16.78 3.20 5.08
CA THR A 155 -17.11 4.61 4.83
C THR A 155 -16.48 5.54 5.85
N GLU A 156 -16.10 5.02 7.02
CA GLU A 156 -15.56 5.80 8.12
C GLU A 156 -14.27 5.19 8.65
N VAL A 157 -13.29 6.04 8.94
CA VAL A 157 -12.03 5.65 9.58
C VAL A 157 -11.84 6.51 10.81
N TYR A 158 -11.64 5.89 11.96
CA TYR A 158 -11.37 6.53 13.23
C TYR A 158 -9.89 6.36 13.55
N TYR A 159 -9.20 7.47 13.78
CA TYR A 159 -7.79 7.45 14.14
C TYR A 159 -7.58 7.61 15.64
N THR A 160 -6.71 6.75 16.17
CA THR A 160 -6.29 6.74 17.57
C THR A 160 -4.78 6.54 17.66
N MET A 161 -4.23 6.67 18.86
CA MET A 161 -2.84 6.34 19.19
C MET A 161 -2.77 5.74 20.61
N ASP A 162 -1.63 5.13 20.96
CA ASP A 162 -1.35 4.64 22.32
C ASP A 162 -2.46 3.72 22.88
N GLY A 163 -3.02 2.86 22.03
CA GLY A 163 -4.04 1.90 22.45
C GLY A 163 -5.44 2.49 22.59
N GLY A 164 -5.81 3.42 21.72
CA GLY A 164 -7.16 3.99 21.63
C GLY A 164 -7.31 5.41 22.19
N ALA A 165 -6.22 6.08 22.58
CA ALA A 165 -6.26 7.49 22.92
C ALA A 165 -6.49 8.36 21.67
N GLU A 166 -6.98 9.58 21.88
CA GLU A 166 -7.10 10.59 20.83
C GLU A 166 -5.76 10.77 20.12
N LEU A 167 -5.79 10.82 18.79
CA LEU A 167 -4.57 11.07 18.01
C LEU A 167 -4.18 12.55 18.15
N LYS A 168 -3.04 12.80 18.79
CA LYS A 168 -2.51 14.15 19.05
C LYS A 168 -1.25 14.41 18.26
N MET A 169 -1.24 15.51 17.51
CA MET A 169 -0.13 15.98 16.70
C MET A 169 0.06 17.47 16.95
N THR A 170 0.77 17.80 18.03
CA THR A 170 1.00 19.19 18.44
C THR A 170 1.57 20.02 17.30
N GLY A 171 0.90 21.13 16.99
CA GLY A 171 1.34 22.06 15.94
C GLY A 171 0.92 21.68 14.52
N LEU A 172 0.12 20.63 14.34
CA LEU A 172 -0.59 20.42 13.08
C LEU A 172 -1.69 21.47 12.95
N ASN A 173 -1.75 22.15 11.80
CA ASN A 173 -2.75 23.18 11.52
C ASN A 173 -3.74 22.66 10.45
N PRO A 174 -5.04 22.99 10.55
CA PRO A 174 -5.69 23.81 11.58
C PRO A 174 -6.15 23.03 12.83
N VAL A 175 -5.90 21.73 12.87
CA VAL A 175 -6.28 20.84 13.97
C VAL A 175 -5.08 20.06 14.46
N ASP A 176 -4.91 19.96 15.77
CA ASP A 176 -3.80 19.24 16.42
C ASP A 176 -4.26 17.98 17.19
N THR A 177 -5.56 17.74 17.28
CA THR A 177 -6.15 16.63 18.02
C THR A 177 -7.35 16.08 17.25
N PHE A 178 -7.32 14.78 16.97
CA PHE A 178 -8.43 14.05 16.36
C PHE A 178 -9.13 13.22 17.44
N PRO A 179 -10.42 13.49 17.73
CA PRO A 179 -11.17 12.73 18.72
C PRO A 179 -11.27 11.26 18.33
N ALA A 180 -11.22 10.37 19.32
CA ALA A 180 -11.32 8.92 19.09
C ALA A 180 -12.74 8.48 18.67
N ASP A 181 -13.74 9.32 18.89
CA ASP A 181 -15.16 9.09 18.63
C ASP A 181 -15.70 9.87 17.41
N GLU A 182 -14.82 10.53 16.66
CA GLU A 182 -15.15 11.20 15.40
C GLU A 182 -14.37 10.58 14.23
N PRO A 183 -15.00 10.34 13.07
CA PRO A 183 -14.29 9.84 11.90
C PRO A 183 -13.35 10.92 11.35
N TYR A 184 -12.24 10.48 10.79
CA TYR A 184 -11.38 11.32 9.98
C TYR A 184 -12.04 11.63 8.64
N LEU A 185 -12.11 12.91 8.28
CA LEU A 185 -12.87 13.41 7.12
C LEU A 185 -11.99 13.88 5.96
N GLY A 186 -10.68 13.61 6.01
CA GLY A 186 -9.71 14.09 5.03
C GLY A 186 -9.24 15.52 5.32
N SER A 187 -8.01 15.84 4.93
CA SER A 187 -7.40 17.16 5.19
C SER A 187 -8.24 18.34 4.67
N ALA A 188 -8.83 18.22 3.48
CA ALA A 188 -9.67 19.26 2.87
C ALA A 188 -10.83 19.70 3.77
N PHE A 189 -11.45 18.76 4.50
CA PHE A 189 -12.50 19.09 5.46
C PHE A 189 -11.98 20.05 6.54
N TYR A 190 -10.82 19.76 7.13
CA TYR A 190 -10.28 20.55 8.24
C TYR A 190 -9.84 21.95 7.82
N PHE A 191 -9.31 22.11 6.60
CA PHE A 191 -8.89 23.43 6.09
C PHE A 191 -10.05 24.36 5.69
N ASN A 192 -11.25 23.83 5.49
CA ASN A 192 -12.41 24.60 5.02
C ASN A 192 -13.43 24.94 6.12
N GLN A 193 -13.05 24.78 7.40
CA GLN A 193 -13.88 25.13 8.55
C GLN A 193 -13.83 26.63 8.92
#